data_AF-A0A397GPG2-F1
#
_entry.id   AF-A0A397GPG2-F1
#
_cell.length_a   1.000
_cell.length_b   1.000
_cell.length_c   1.000
_cell.angle_alpha   90.00
_cell.angle_beta   90.00
_cell.angle_gamma   90.00
#
_symmetry.space_group_name_H-M   'P 1'
#
loop_
_entity.id
_entity.type
_entity.pdbx_description
1 polymer ?
#
loop_
_entity_poly.entity_id
_entity_poly.type
_entity_poly.pdbx_seq_one_letter_code
_entity_poly.pdbx_strand_id
1 'polypeptide(L)'
;MSDISMHLWWLEKLENSFIFDLLIKSNELELDELTSCKIKNFKIIQDFCNDIISKHPNTIFESENFLSLPEDVLISIIIRDNLKLEEGKVWERVIQWGKAKNLTLTTNLTEWTSDNFLTLKGL
;
A
#
# COMPACT_ATOMS: atom_id res chain seq x y z
N MET A 1 20.52 11.13 19.87
CA MET A 1 20.18 12.46 19.35
C MET A 1 20.14 12.35 17.82
N SER A 2 19.03 12.11 17.10
CA SER A 2 17.69 11.53 17.35
C SER A 2 17.25 10.80 16.06
N ASP A 3 16.87 9.53 16.18
CA ASP A 3 16.60 8.53 15.12
C ASP A 3 15.32 8.80 14.30
N ILE A 4 14.43 9.65 14.82
CA ILE A 4 13.14 10.00 14.20
C ILE A 4 13.33 10.84 12.91
N SER A 5 14.46 11.53 12.77
CA SER A 5 14.74 12.48 11.68
C SER A 5 15.06 11.81 10.33
N MET A 6 15.43 10.53 10.30
CA MET A 6 15.79 9.82 9.07
C MET A 6 14.65 8.93 8.56
N HIS A 7 13.82 8.38 9.46
CA HIS A 7 12.68 7.54 9.09
C HIS A 7 11.46 8.36 8.61
N LEU A 8 11.24 9.56 9.16
CA LEU A 8 10.27 10.54 8.63
C LEU A 8 10.72 11.13 7.27
N TRP A 9 12.04 11.29 7.07
CA TRP A 9 12.65 11.81 5.83
C TRP A 9 12.49 10.86 4.62
N TRP A 10 12.35 9.55 4.85
CA TRP A 10 12.06 8.56 3.81
C TRP A 10 10.56 8.40 3.51
N LEU A 11 9.69 8.64 4.50
CA LEU A 11 8.23 8.58 4.33
C LEU A 11 7.67 9.82 3.59
N GLU A 12 8.25 11.01 3.79
CA GLU A 12 7.86 12.23 3.05
C GLU A 12 8.29 12.24 1.56
N LYS A 13 9.29 11.43 1.18
CA LYS A 13 9.95 11.54 -0.14
C LYS A 13 9.41 10.60 -1.22
N LEU A 14 8.69 9.55 -0.84
CA LEU A 14 8.16 8.53 -1.78
C LEU A 14 6.67 8.71 -2.11
N GLU A 15 5.84 9.21 -1.19
CA GLU A 15 4.41 9.45 -1.48
C GLU A 15 4.17 10.60 -2.48
N ASN A 16 5.19 11.43 -2.76
CA ASN A 16 5.00 12.68 -3.49
C ASN A 16 5.84 12.85 -4.73
N SER A 17 6.60 11.86 -5.24
CA SER A 17 7.41 12.07 -6.47
C SER A 17 6.56 12.62 -7.61
N PHE A 18 5.40 12.02 -7.87
CA PHE A 18 4.48 12.49 -8.91
C PHE A 18 3.90 13.88 -8.59
N ILE A 19 3.49 14.15 -7.34
CA ILE A 19 2.94 15.44 -6.93
C ILE A 19 4.00 16.54 -7.00
N PHE A 20 5.24 16.24 -6.61
CA PHE A 20 6.38 17.15 -6.65
C PHE A 20 6.78 17.42 -8.10
N ASP A 21 6.85 16.40 -8.95
CA ASP A 21 7.10 16.53 -10.39
C ASP A 21 6.00 17.37 -11.08
N LEU A 22 4.74 17.19 -10.65
CA LEU A 22 3.60 17.97 -11.12
C LEU A 22 3.66 19.44 -10.66
N LEU A 23 4.07 19.67 -9.40
CA LEU A 23 4.24 21.01 -8.82
C LEU A 23 5.37 21.78 -9.52
N ILE A 24 6.50 21.13 -9.79
CA ILE A 24 7.63 21.74 -10.53
C ILE A 24 7.19 22.15 -11.93
N LYS A 25 6.56 21.24 -12.69
CA LYS A 25 6.04 21.53 -14.04
C LYS A 25 4.94 22.59 -14.05
N SER A 26 4.12 22.64 -13.00
CA SER A 26 3.08 23.66 -12.82
C SER A 26 3.67 25.05 -12.63
N ASN A 27 4.68 25.17 -11.76
CA ASN A 27 5.34 26.43 -11.46
C ASN A 27 6.08 26.98 -12.69
N GLU A 28 6.67 26.12 -13.52
CA GLU A 28 7.26 26.49 -14.81
C GLU A 28 6.23 27.02 -15.84
N LEU A 29 4.96 26.64 -15.69
CA LEU A 29 3.86 26.98 -16.61
C LEU A 29 2.85 27.99 -16.03
N GLU A 30 3.08 28.50 -14.82
CA GLU A 30 2.18 29.42 -14.09
C GLU A 30 0.74 28.87 -13.88
N LEU A 31 0.60 27.56 -13.64
CA LEU A 31 -0.69 26.86 -13.54
C LEU A 31 -1.16 26.55 -12.10
N ASP A 32 -0.81 27.39 -11.14
CA ASP A 32 -0.95 27.11 -9.70
C ASP A 32 -2.38 26.78 -9.25
N GLU A 33 -3.39 27.44 -9.82
CA GLU A 33 -4.79 27.21 -9.48
C GLU A 33 -5.30 25.84 -9.96
N LEU A 34 -4.84 25.42 -11.14
CA LEU A 34 -5.19 24.14 -11.77
C LEU A 34 -4.57 22.97 -10.99
N THR A 35 -3.32 23.14 -10.55
CA THR A 35 -2.60 22.15 -9.75
C THR A 35 -3.17 22.05 -8.34
N SER A 36 -3.49 23.18 -7.71
CA SER A 36 -4.18 23.22 -6.41
C SER A 36 -5.52 22.46 -6.44
N CYS A 37 -6.31 22.64 -7.49
CA CYS A 37 -7.57 21.92 -7.67
C CYS A 37 -7.34 20.40 -7.81
N LYS A 38 -6.37 19.96 -8.63
CA LYS A 38 -6.04 18.53 -8.80
C LYS A 38 -5.57 17.89 -7.51
N ILE A 39 -4.69 18.55 -6.75
CA ILE A 39 -4.18 18.05 -5.47
C ILE A 39 -5.32 17.93 -4.45
N LYS A 40 -6.20 18.94 -4.36
CA LYS A 40 -7.37 18.90 -3.48
C LYS A 40 -8.29 17.72 -3.82
N ASN A 41 -8.60 17.54 -5.11
CA ASN A 41 -9.46 16.44 -5.54
C ASN A 41 -8.83 15.08 -5.26
N PHE A 42 -7.51 14.93 -5.49
CA PHE A 42 -6.79 13.71 -5.17
C PHE A 42 -6.85 13.40 -3.67
N LYS A 43 -6.63 14.40 -2.82
CA LYS A 43 -6.73 14.25 -1.37
C LYS A 43 -8.13 13.83 -0.93
N ILE A 44 -9.18 14.44 -1.48
CA ILE A 44 -10.57 14.07 -1.19
C ILE A 44 -10.83 12.59 -1.55
N ILE A 45 -10.36 12.15 -2.72
CA ILE A 45 -10.51 10.75 -3.15
C ILE A 45 -9.70 9.81 -2.23
N GLN A 46 -8.47 10.19 -1.89
CA GLN A 46 -7.63 9.40 -1.00
C GLN A 46 -8.28 9.24 0.38
N ASP A 47 -8.77 10.34 0.97
CA ASP A 47 -9.47 10.34 2.25
C ASP A 47 -10.74 9.47 2.20
N PHE A 48 -11.50 9.56 1.10
CA PHE A 48 -12.67 8.72 0.87
C PHE A 48 -12.31 7.23 0.79
N CYS A 49 -11.27 6.86 0.04
CA CYS A 49 -10.76 5.49 -0.02
C CYS A 49 -10.31 5.02 1.37
N ASN A 50 -9.57 5.86 2.11
CA ASN A 50 -9.09 5.56 3.45
C ASN A 50 -10.25 5.24 4.41
N ASP A 51 -11.34 6.01 4.33
CA ASP A 51 -12.54 5.82 5.15
C ASP A 51 -13.26 4.50 4.82
N ILE A 52 -13.41 4.17 3.53
CA ILE A 52 -13.97 2.89 3.10
C ILE A 52 -13.12 1.73 3.63
N ILE A 53 -11.80 1.79 3.48
CA ILE A 53 -10.89 0.72 3.90
C ILE A 53 -10.97 0.51 5.41
N SER A 54 -11.00 1.59 6.20
CA SER A 54 -11.09 1.49 7.66
C SER A 54 -12.45 0.95 8.14
N LYS A 55 -13.55 1.39 7.52
CA LYS A 55 -14.91 0.97 7.91
C LYS A 55 -15.30 -0.41 7.38
N HIS A 56 -14.82 -0.77 6.20
CA HIS A 56 -15.17 -1.97 5.46
C HIS A 56 -13.92 -2.66 4.89
N PRO A 57 -12.98 -3.10 5.74
CA PRO A 57 -11.73 -3.70 5.28
C PRO A 57 -11.97 -4.94 4.40
N ASN A 58 -13.00 -5.74 4.71
CA ASN A 58 -13.40 -6.90 3.93
C ASN A 58 -13.65 -6.58 2.44
N THR A 59 -14.07 -5.36 2.08
CA THR A 59 -14.28 -4.99 0.68
C THR A 59 -13.01 -5.10 -0.16
N ILE A 60 -11.85 -4.76 0.42
CA ILE A 60 -10.55 -4.96 -0.21
C ILE A 60 -10.06 -6.38 0.02
N PHE A 61 -10.09 -6.83 1.27
CA PHE A 61 -9.50 -8.11 1.65
C PHE A 61 -10.28 -9.31 1.13
N GLU A 62 -11.54 -9.24 0.69
CA GLU A 62 -12.25 -10.40 0.10
C GLU A 62 -12.28 -10.32 -1.44
N SER A 63 -11.76 -9.25 -2.02
CA SER A 63 -11.71 -9.10 -3.48
C SER A 63 -10.72 -10.06 -4.13
N GLU A 64 -11.09 -10.64 -5.27
CA GLU A 64 -10.16 -11.39 -6.12
C GLU A 64 -9.02 -10.50 -6.64
N ASN A 65 -9.30 -9.21 -6.87
CA ASN A 65 -8.32 -8.23 -7.33
C ASN A 65 -7.24 -7.94 -6.28
N PHE A 66 -7.47 -8.31 -5.01
CA PHE A 66 -6.47 -8.17 -3.95
C PHE A 66 -5.15 -8.85 -4.31
N LEU A 67 -5.21 -10.04 -4.90
CA LEU A 67 -4.03 -10.84 -5.27
C LEU A 67 -3.18 -10.17 -6.37
N SER A 68 -3.79 -9.27 -7.13
CA SER A 68 -3.15 -8.55 -8.22
C SER A 68 -2.50 -7.23 -7.77
N LEU A 69 -2.70 -6.81 -6.53
CA LEU A 69 -2.20 -5.52 -6.04
C LEU A 69 -0.67 -5.39 -6.26
N PRO A 70 -0.20 -4.20 -6.65
CA PRO A 70 1.20 -3.82 -6.52
C PRO A 70 1.66 -3.88 -5.06
N GLU A 71 2.94 -4.12 -4.84
CA GLU A 71 3.52 -4.28 -3.50
C GLU A 71 3.38 -3.02 -2.65
N ASP A 72 3.68 -1.85 -3.22
CA ASP A 72 3.54 -0.54 -2.57
C ASP A 72 2.09 -0.27 -2.13
N VAL A 73 1.12 -0.62 -2.97
CA VAL A 73 -0.31 -0.50 -2.64
C VAL A 73 -0.68 -1.46 -1.51
N LEU A 74 -0.22 -2.72 -1.56
CA LEU A 74 -0.45 -3.68 -0.47
C LEU A 74 0.12 -3.17 0.85
N ILE A 75 1.38 -2.70 0.85
CA ILE A 75 2.07 -2.13 2.01
C ILE A 75 1.25 -0.97 2.59
N SER A 76 0.77 -0.06 1.73
CA SER A 76 -0.04 1.09 2.15
C SER A 76 -1.38 0.70 2.81
N ILE A 77 -1.91 -0.48 2.51
CA ILE A 77 -3.14 -1.00 3.12
C ILE A 77 -2.82 -1.66 4.46
N ILE A 78 -1.79 -2.49 4.55
CA ILE A 78 -1.46 -3.27 5.76
C ILE A 78 -0.82 -2.45 6.88
N ILE A 79 -0.12 -1.34 6.57
CA ILE A 79 0.49 -0.44 7.58
C ILE A 79 -0.57 0.36 8.37
N ARG A 80 -1.84 0.28 7.98
CA ARG A 80 -2.92 1.03 8.63
C ARG A 80 -3.32 0.40 9.96
N ASP A 81 -3.02 1.10 11.05
CA ASP A 81 -3.35 0.66 12.42
C ASP A 81 -4.86 0.59 12.72
N ASN A 82 -5.72 1.16 11.88
CA ASN A 82 -7.17 1.30 12.11
C ASN A 82 -8.04 0.34 11.29
N LEU A 83 -7.47 -0.76 10.80
CA LEU A 83 -8.23 -1.81 10.15
C LEU A 83 -9.06 -2.56 11.19
N LYS A 84 -10.39 -2.52 11.06
CA LYS A 84 -11.31 -3.32 11.89
C LYS A 84 -11.38 -4.77 11.41
N LEU A 85 -10.22 -5.42 11.29
CA LEU A 85 -10.07 -6.80 10.83
C LEU A 85 -9.09 -7.54 11.75
N GLU A 86 -9.34 -8.83 11.95
CA GLU A 86 -8.44 -9.67 12.74
C GLU A 86 -7.08 -9.84 12.03
N GLU A 87 -5.99 -9.61 12.74
CA GLU A 87 -4.62 -9.69 12.20
C GLU A 87 -4.35 -11.03 11.49
N GLY A 88 -4.83 -12.15 12.06
CA GLY A 88 -4.68 -13.47 11.45
C GLY A 88 -5.25 -13.55 10.03
N LYS A 89 -6.39 -12.90 9.78
CA LYS A 89 -7.02 -12.84 8.45
C LYS A 89 -6.25 -11.94 7.49
N VAL A 90 -5.67 -10.84 7.99
CA VAL A 90 -4.78 -9.97 7.19
C VAL A 90 -3.58 -10.78 6.72
N TRP A 91 -2.91 -11.48 7.63
CA TRP A 91 -1.73 -12.29 7.31
C TRP A 91 -2.04 -13.45 6.36
N GLU A 92 -3.17 -14.13 6.54
CA GLU A 92 -3.62 -15.17 5.60
C GLU A 92 -3.72 -14.64 4.17
N ARG A 93 -4.29 -13.43 3.99
CA ARG A 93 -4.44 -12.82 2.67
C ARG A 93 -3.12 -12.31 2.09
N VAL A 94 -2.23 -11.77 2.90
CA VAL A 94 -0.86 -11.40 2.47
C VAL A 94 -0.09 -12.64 1.96
N ILE A 95 -0.20 -13.78 2.65
CA ILE A 95 0.43 -15.03 2.20
C ILE A 95 -0.17 -15.50 0.88
N GLN A 96 -1.50 -15.44 0.72
CA GLN A 96 -2.16 -15.75 -0.56
C GLN A 96 -1.69 -14.81 -1.68
N TRP A 97 -1.53 -13.51 -1.41
CA TRP A 97 -0.97 -12.55 -2.36
C TRP A 97 0.46 -12.93 -2.78
N GLY A 98 1.34 -13.24 -1.82
CA GLY A 98 2.73 -13.64 -2.12
C GLY A 98 2.79 -14.91 -2.98
N LYS A 99 1.91 -15.88 -2.73
CA LYS A 99 1.77 -17.08 -3.57
C LYS A 99 1.26 -16.77 -4.97
N ALA A 100 0.32 -15.84 -5.12
CA ALA A 100 -0.16 -15.43 -6.45
C ALA A 100 0.95 -14.76 -7.28
N LYS A 101 1.91 -14.10 -6.63
CA LYS A 101 3.11 -13.56 -7.29
C LYS A 101 4.16 -14.64 -7.60
N ASN A 102 4.17 -15.75 -6.86
CA ASN A 102 5.15 -16.83 -7.04
C ASN A 102 4.49 -18.21 -7.20
N LEU A 103 4.35 -18.64 -8.46
CA LEU A 103 3.65 -19.87 -8.89
C LEU A 103 4.25 -21.19 -8.37
N THR A 104 5.41 -21.16 -7.70
CA THR A 104 6.12 -22.37 -7.25
C THR A 104 5.75 -22.83 -5.82
N LEU A 105 5.04 -22.01 -5.06
CA LEU A 105 4.68 -22.31 -3.67
C LEU A 105 3.42 -23.18 -3.58
N THR A 106 3.46 -24.21 -2.73
CA THR A 106 2.34 -25.14 -2.54
C THR A 106 1.12 -24.41 -1.92
N THR A 107 -0.08 -24.89 -2.23
CA THR A 107 -1.31 -24.25 -1.75
C THR A 107 -1.60 -24.54 -0.26
N ASN A 108 -1.12 -25.65 0.28
CA ASN A 108 -1.38 -26.08 1.65
C ASN A 108 -0.34 -25.52 2.64
N LEU A 109 -0.76 -24.57 3.49
CA LEU A 109 0.10 -23.94 4.50
C LEU A 109 0.60 -24.92 5.56
N THR A 110 -0.09 -26.04 5.78
CA THR A 110 0.32 -27.05 6.77
C THR A 110 1.52 -27.89 6.30
N GLU A 111 1.85 -27.83 5.01
CA GLU A 111 3.00 -28.51 4.41
C GLU A 111 4.24 -27.61 4.28
N TRP A 112 4.16 -26.37 4.76
CA TRP A 112 5.23 -25.39 4.57
C TRP A 112 6.42 -25.65 5.48
N THR A 113 7.59 -25.65 4.86
CA THR A 113 8.91 -25.73 5.51
C THR A 113 9.53 -24.34 5.63
N SER A 114 10.63 -24.21 6.38
CA SER A 114 11.40 -22.96 6.48
C SER A 114 11.80 -22.39 5.12
N ASP A 115 12.07 -23.26 4.15
CA ASP A 115 12.55 -22.87 2.82
C ASP A 115 11.44 -22.19 2.01
N ASN A 116 10.18 -22.56 2.23
CA ASN A 116 9.03 -21.87 1.65
C ASN A 116 8.93 -20.42 2.14
N PHE A 117 9.20 -20.17 3.44
CA PHE A 117 9.22 -18.81 4.00
C PHE A 117 10.40 -17.99 3.49
N LEU A 118 11.58 -18.60 3.32
CA LEU A 118 12.73 -17.93 2.71
C LEU A 118 12.45 -17.51 1.26
N THR A 119 11.73 -18.35 0.52
CA THR A 119 11.32 -18.06 -0.86
C THR A 119 10.33 -16.89 -0.92
N LEU A 120 9.39 -16.79 0.04
CA LEU A 120 8.51 -15.62 0.16
C LEU A 120 9.26 -14.35 0.56
N LYS A 121 10.22 -14.45 1.49
CA LYS A 121 10.99 -13.30 1.99
C LYS A 121 11.88 -12.67 0.91
N GLY A 122 12.25 -13.44 -0.11
CA GLY A 122 13.06 -12.98 -1.24
C GLY A 122 12.26 -12.32 -2.38
N LEU A 123 10.93 -12.20 -2.24
CA LEU A 123 10.08 -11.35 -3.09
C LEU A 123 10.27 -9.88 -2.68
#